data_AF-A0A1S7P8N5-F1
#
_entry.id   AF-A0A1S7P8N5-F1
#
_cell.length_a   1.000
_cell.length_b   1.000
_cell.length_c   1.000
_cell.angle_alpha   90.00
_cell.angle_beta   90.00
_cell.angle_gamma   90.00
#
_symmetry.space_group_name_H-M   'P 1'
#
loop_
_entity.id
_entity.type
_entity.pdbx_description
1 polymer ?
#
loop_
_entity_poly.entity_id
_entity_poly.type
_entity_poly.pdbx_seq_one_letter_code
_entity_poly.pdbx_strand_id
1 'polypeptide(L)'
;MQVRLAELAGLRRDGTPMGVTSVCSAHPVVLRAALRYGKATLTTVLIEATCNQVNHLGGYTGMQPADFAALVYQLAEEEGCPVGQIILGGDHLWS
;
A
#
# COMPACT_ATOMS: atom_id res chain seq x y z
N MET A 1 -12.73 -1.64 9.26
CA MET A 1 -12.51 -0.34 9.91
C MET A 1 -11.33 0.34 9.22
N GLN A 2 -11.57 1.46 8.53
CA GLN A 2 -10.50 2.24 7.93
C GLN A 2 -9.83 3.06 9.02
N VAL A 3 -8.52 2.90 9.17
CA VAL A 3 -7.71 3.69 10.10
C VAL A 3 -6.66 4.42 9.28
N ARG A 4 -6.57 5.74 9.45
CA ARG A 4 -5.51 6.54 8.83
C ARG A 4 -4.23 6.37 9.62
N LEU A 5 -3.08 6.47 8.95
CA LEU A 5 -1.78 6.28 9.60
C LEU A 5 -1.60 7.17 10.86
N ALA A 6 -2.13 8.40 10.81
CA ALA A 6 -2.10 9.36 11.92
C ALA A 6 -2.91 8.93 13.16
N GLU A 7 -3.91 8.06 13.00
CA GLU A 7 -4.83 7.64 14.07
C GLU A 7 -4.26 6.46 14.89
N LEU A 8 -3.29 5.72 14.33
CA LEU A 8 -2.67 4.57 14.99
C LEU A 8 -1.98 4.93 16.31
N ALA A 9 -1.35 6.10 16.37
CA ALA A 9 -0.69 6.58 17.59
C ALA A 9 -1.69 6.88 18.71
N GLY A 10 -2.90 7.37 18.37
CA GLY A 10 -3.97 7.60 19.32
C GLY A 10 -4.56 6.30 19.85
N LEU A 11 -4.95 5.40 18.94
CA LEU A 11 -5.52 4.09 19.26
C LEU A 11 -4.62 3.23 20.14
N ARG A 12 -3.30 3.31 19.94
CA ARG A 12 -2.32 2.65 20.82
C ARG A 12 -2.33 3.21 22.25
N ARG A 13 -2.51 4.52 22.43
CA ARG A 13 -2.62 5.15 23.76
C ARG A 13 -3.96 4.85 24.42
N ASP A 14 -5.02 4.72 23.62
CA ASP A 14 -6.39 4.50 24.09
C ASP A 14 -6.72 3.01 24.35
N GLY A 15 -5.71 2.14 24.38
CA GLY A 15 -5.86 0.72 24.75
C GLY A 15 -6.53 -0.16 23.69
N THR A 16 -6.70 0.34 22.46
CA THR A 16 -7.26 -0.40 21.30
C THR A 16 -6.23 -0.43 20.17
N PRO A 17 -5.08 -1.12 20.35
CA PRO A 17 -4.02 -1.13 19.35
C PRO A 17 -4.54 -1.72 18.04
N MET A 18 -4.47 -0.92 16.98
CA MET A 18 -4.78 -1.30 15.61
C MET A 18 -3.48 -1.31 14.80
N GLY A 19 -3.34 -2.27 13.88
CA GLY A 19 -2.21 -2.35 12.95
C GLY A 19 -2.66 -2.06 11.53
N VAL A 20 -1.77 -1.50 10.73
CA VAL A 20 -1.91 -1.45 9.26
C VAL A 20 -0.84 -2.37 8.69
N THR A 21 -1.25 -3.31 7.83
CA THR A 21 -0.30 -4.18 7.13
C THR A 21 0.44 -3.33 6.09
N SER A 22 1.75 -3.17 6.27
CA SER A 22 2.65 -2.60 5.26
C SER A 22 3.21 -3.71 4.38
N VAL A 23 3.03 -3.56 3.07
CA VAL A 23 3.47 -4.50 2.05
C VAL A 23 4.51 -3.81 1.16
N CYS A 24 5.78 -4.07 1.47
CA CYS A 24 6.93 -3.54 0.73
C CYS A 24 7.31 -4.49 -0.42
N SER A 25 6.46 -4.62 -1.43
CA SER A 25 6.71 -5.50 -2.58
C SER A 25 6.10 -4.96 -3.86
N ALA A 26 6.84 -5.08 -4.97
CA ALA A 26 6.35 -4.78 -6.30
C ALA A 26 5.79 -6.01 -7.04
N HIS A 27 5.80 -7.20 -6.42
CA HIS A 27 5.39 -8.42 -7.11
C HIS A 27 3.85 -8.52 -7.20
N PRO A 28 3.25 -8.66 -8.41
CA PRO A 28 1.79 -8.62 -8.58
C PRO A 28 1.01 -9.62 -7.72
N VAL A 29 1.55 -10.84 -7.54
CA VAL A 29 0.95 -11.86 -6.66
C VAL A 29 0.85 -11.41 -5.20
N VAL A 30 1.87 -10.72 -4.70
CA VAL A 30 1.90 -10.20 -3.32
C VAL A 30 0.91 -9.05 -3.17
N LEU A 31 0.87 -8.15 -4.16
CA LEU A 31 -0.11 -7.05 -4.20
C LEU A 31 -1.54 -7.57 -4.20
N ARG A 32 -1.86 -8.56 -5.03
CA ARG A 32 -3.18 -9.22 -5.05
C ARG A 32 -3.53 -9.83 -3.71
N ALA A 33 -2.59 -10.54 -3.07
CA ALA A 33 -2.82 -11.13 -1.75
C ALA A 33 -3.14 -10.06 -0.69
N ALA A 34 -2.41 -8.94 -0.71
CA ALA A 34 -2.63 -7.81 0.19
C ALA A 34 -4.00 -7.15 -0.03
N LEU A 35 -4.39 -6.94 -1.28
CA LEU A 35 -5.68 -6.34 -1.65
C LEU A 35 -6.85 -7.25 -1.27
N ARG A 36 -6.73 -8.56 -1.51
CA ARG A 36 -7.71 -9.56 -1.06
C ARG A 36 -7.86 -9.56 0.45
N TYR A 37 -6.74 -9.48 1.17
CA TYR A 37 -6.75 -9.41 2.62
C TYR A 37 -7.48 -8.16 3.10
N GLY A 38 -7.09 -6.97 2.63
CA GLY A 38 -7.74 -5.71 3.01
C GLY A 38 -9.24 -5.67 2.73
N LYS A 39 -9.65 -6.21 1.58
CA LYS A 39 -11.07 -6.38 1.24
C LYS A 39 -11.80 -7.28 2.24
N ALA A 40 -11.23 -8.45 2.57
CA ALA A 40 -11.85 -9.42 3.47
C ALA A 40 -11.96 -8.91 4.91
N THR A 41 -10.99 -8.11 5.36
CA THR A 41 -10.93 -7.57 6.73
C THR A 41 -11.53 -6.16 6.84
N LEU A 42 -11.89 -5.53 5.72
CA LEU A 42 -12.30 -4.13 5.63
C LEU A 42 -11.27 -3.18 6.28
N THR A 43 -9.98 -3.52 6.23
CA THR A 43 -8.89 -2.75 6.84
C THR A 43 -8.06 -2.03 5.79
N THR A 44 -7.46 -0.92 6.20
CA THR A 44 -6.48 -0.19 5.38
C THR A 44 -5.31 -1.10 4.98
N VAL A 45 -4.90 -1.02 3.71
CA VAL A 45 -3.72 -1.69 3.16
C VAL A 45 -2.68 -0.63 2.81
N LEU A 46 -1.49 -0.72 3.39
CA LEU A 46 -0.37 0.14 3.05
C LEU A 46 0.55 -0.63 2.08
N ILE A 47 0.77 -0.08 0.90
CA ILE A 47 1.67 -0.65 -0.11
C ILE A 47 2.81 0.34 -0.30
N GLU A 48 4.04 -0.12 -0.08
CA GLU A 48 5.23 0.71 -0.16
C GLU A 48 6.12 0.25 -1.31
N ALA A 49 6.49 1.18 -2.19
CA ALA A 49 7.49 0.93 -3.22
C ALA A 49 8.88 1.31 -2.70
N THR A 50 9.88 0.45 -2.94
CA THR A 50 11.28 0.79 -2.63
C THR A 50 11.88 1.64 -3.74
N CYS A 51 12.72 2.62 -3.40
CA CYS A 51 13.37 3.52 -4.36
C CYS A 51 14.29 2.84 -5.38
N ASN A 52 14.77 1.63 -5.08
CA ASN A 52 15.56 0.86 -6.04
C ASN A 52 14.66 0.20 -7.11
N GLN A 53 13.41 -0.11 -6.78
CA GLN A 53 12.43 -0.69 -7.69
C GLN A 53 11.78 0.36 -8.59
N VAL A 54 11.41 1.50 -8.00
CA VAL A 54 10.62 2.55 -8.64
C VAL A 54 11.29 3.89 -8.35
N ASN A 55 11.79 4.55 -9.39
CA ASN A 55 12.34 5.90 -9.29
C ASN A 55 11.96 6.74 -10.53
N HIS A 56 12.34 8.02 -10.54
CA HIS A 56 12.04 8.94 -11.64
C HIS A 56 12.67 8.54 -12.98
N LEU A 57 13.62 7.58 -12.99
CA LEU A 57 14.25 6.98 -14.16
C LEU A 57 13.71 5.57 -14.49
N GLY A 58 12.72 5.07 -13.76
CA GLY A 58 12.14 3.74 -13.91
C GLY A 58 12.70 2.65 -12.99
N GLY A 59 13.75 2.89 -12.21
CA GLY A 59 14.40 1.84 -11.39
C GLY A 59 14.83 0.62 -12.23
N TYR A 60 15.02 -0.55 -11.61
CA TYR A 60 15.27 -1.79 -12.38
C TYR A 60 14.00 -2.41 -13.00
N THR A 61 12.81 -1.88 -12.64
CA THR A 61 11.53 -2.37 -13.14
C THR A 61 11.03 -1.61 -14.38
N GLY A 62 11.66 -0.47 -14.70
CA GLY A 62 11.19 0.47 -15.72
C GLY A 62 9.99 1.32 -15.30
N MET A 63 9.53 1.24 -14.05
CA MET A 63 8.31 1.91 -13.57
C MET A 63 8.59 3.23 -12.87
N GLN A 64 7.84 4.27 -13.23
CA GLN A 64 7.73 5.50 -12.45
C GLN A 64 6.76 5.31 -11.28
N PRO A 65 6.78 6.19 -10.27
CA PRO A 65 5.80 6.15 -9.16
C PRO A 65 4.35 6.16 -9.63
N ALA A 66 4.06 6.89 -10.71
CA ALA A 66 2.74 6.91 -11.33
C ALA A 66 2.34 5.55 -11.94
N ASP A 67 3.28 4.85 -12.58
CA ASP A 67 3.05 3.52 -13.15
C ASP A 67 2.79 2.48 -12.05
N PHE A 68 3.54 2.57 -10.95
CA PHE A 68 3.32 1.72 -9.79
C PHE A 68 1.94 1.96 -9.15
N ALA A 69 1.55 3.22 -8.99
CA ALA A 69 0.23 3.57 -8.49
C ALA A 69 -0.88 3.04 -9.43
N ALA A 70 -0.72 3.21 -10.74
CA ALA A 70 -1.65 2.70 -11.74
C ALA A 70 -1.77 1.17 -11.69
N LEU A 71 -0.66 0.45 -11.55
CA LEU A 71 -0.65 -1.01 -11.37
C LEU A 71 -1.44 -1.43 -10.13
N VAL A 72 -1.21 -0.78 -8.98
CA VAL A 72 -1.91 -1.09 -7.74
C VAL A 72 -3.41 -0.82 -7.88
N TYR A 73 -3.80 0.29 -8.50
CA TYR A 73 -5.22 0.61 -8.72
C TYR A 73 -5.90 -0.36 -9.68
N GLN A 74 -5.22 -0.78 -10.75
CA GLN A 74 -5.74 -1.80 -11.65
C GLN A 74 -5.95 -3.13 -10.92
N LEU A 75 -4.97 -3.57 -10.14
CA LEU A 75 -5.11 -4.79 -9.34
C LEU A 75 -6.21 -4.67 -8.28
N ALA A 76 -6.40 -3.48 -7.71
CA ALA A 76 -7.47 -3.24 -6.74
C ALA A 76 -8.85 -3.36 -7.39
N GLU A 77 -9.02 -2.84 -8.60
CA GLU A 77 -10.25 -2.98 -9.37
C GLU A 77 -10.53 -4.46 -9.69
N GLU A 78 -9.53 -5.20 -10.19
CA GLU A 78 -9.65 -6.63 -10.49
C GLU A 78 -10.03 -7.46 -9.27
N GLU A 79 -9.49 -7.14 -8.08
CA GLU A 79 -9.77 -7.86 -6.84
C GLU A 79 -11.01 -7.30 -6.11
N GLY A 80 -11.60 -6.19 -6.59
CA GLY A 80 -12.74 -5.50 -5.98
C GLY A 80 -12.42 -4.90 -4.60
N CYS A 81 -11.18 -4.45 -4.39
CA CYS A 81 -10.76 -3.72 -3.20
C CYS A 81 -11.07 -2.22 -3.38
N PRO A 82 -11.83 -1.57 -2.48
CA PRO A 82 -12.11 -0.15 -2.59
C PRO A 82 -10.85 0.70 -2.51
N VAL A 83 -10.65 1.58 -3.48
CA VAL A 83 -9.47 2.46 -3.59
C VAL A 83 -9.23 3.28 -2.31
N GLY A 84 -10.30 3.70 -1.62
CA GLY A 84 -10.20 4.41 -0.34
C GLY A 84 -9.60 3.60 0.81
N GLN A 85 -9.39 2.29 0.67
CA GLN A 85 -8.69 1.44 1.64
C GLN A 85 -7.19 1.36 1.38
N ILE A 86 -6.71 1.90 0.26
CA ILE A 86 -5.32 1.75 -0.18
C ILE A 86 -4.56 3.02 0.17
N ILE A 87 -3.45 2.85 0.87
CA ILE A 87 -2.45 3.90 1.07
C ILE A 87 -1.20 3.48 0.31
N LEU A 88 -0.71 4.38 -0.55
CA LEU A 88 0.56 4.20 -1.25
C LEU A 88 1.64 5.00 -0.52
N GLY A 89 2.74 4.33 -0.16
CA GLY A 89 3.92 4.94 0.43
C GLY A 89 5.16 4.77 -0.46
N GLY A 90 6.13 5.66 -0.29
CA GLY A 90 7.47 5.50 -0.86
C GLY A 90 8.47 5.24 0.26
N ASP A 91 9.14 4.09 0.21
CA ASP A 91 10.20 3.73 1.15
C ASP A 91 11.54 4.26 0.63
N HIS A 92 12.27 5.00 1.46
CA HIS A 92 13.56 5.65 1.15
C HIS A 92 13.57 6.79 0.10
N LEU A 93 12.51 7.59 -0.01
CA LEU A 93 12.51 8.76 -0.91
C LEU A 93 13.60 9.76 -0.49
N TRP A 94 14.70 9.84 -1.24
CA TRP A 94 15.60 10.99 -1.21
C TRP A 94 15.14 12.03 -2.21
N SER A 95 15.08 13.27 -1.73
CA SER A 95 14.87 14.51 -2.48
C SER A 95 15.81 14.65 -3.66
#